data_AF-A0A0G4FSI1-F1
#
_entry.id   AF-A0A0G4FSI1-F1
#
_cell.length_a   1.000
_cell.length_b   1.000
_cell.length_c   1.000
_cell.angle_alpha   90.00
_cell.angle_beta   90.00
_cell.angle_gamma   90.00
#
_symmetry.space_group_name_H-M   'P 1'
#
loop_
_entity.id
_entity.type
_entity.pdbx_description
1 polymer ?
#
loop_
_entity_poly.entity_id
_entity_poly.type
_entity_poly.pdbx_seq_one_letter_code
_entity_poly.pdbx_strand_id
1 'polypeptide(L)'
;MGDRSYLLGLPDDVSLQLLRYLKADSFGALRATSRSVGWHLVSEDFLTGRLDAAIRTNGLDSVLSYRKRHKTAQAFLRHSVKAACSALSTAIGHLGTLAAMIIGFFIVVGILIAVILLPMQWLVRNILAIFVADHWLVTATSKWVVPFFVGLPVGMILHWRVFITEWARRDVDTVMEKMMYFEDAFVWVARLVWGGLRLAIGLDKGMSHIEYLMRLLYVIEEGGCWEPIVPLIHFMKNCGMMASLPIAVTADDLKAVGSRAVFDARPGAVRQYSLFSRRLISTFRVGRDDNQDCLGSSSQPMTYHTPGVVPSAACDPPTKSGNRAYSSFTDLIVHSAYRDRHDGRVMINLLDGDVLMTRGAEEQLAAEVGAPPSPTWRGYHKAAEIEERKKTIVILCGDKSIDDFAVYLTVYGSTCFSVFTTERSARGKRGAALYPRTVALVRGVVKDVLNA
;
A
#
# COMPACT_ATOMS: atom_id res chain seq x y z
N MET A 1 -18.39 -31.39 -44.16
CA MET A 1 -17.12 -30.72 -44.49
C MET A 1 -16.60 -30.09 -43.22
N GLY A 2 -15.44 -30.53 -42.73
CA GLY A 2 -14.85 -29.97 -41.51
C GLY A 2 -14.11 -28.68 -41.85
N ASP A 3 -14.58 -27.57 -41.32
CA ASP A 3 -13.88 -26.28 -41.41
C ASP A 3 -12.52 -26.41 -40.73
N ARG A 4 -11.46 -26.53 -41.55
CA ARG A 4 -10.09 -26.56 -41.08
C ARG A 4 -9.73 -25.15 -40.61
N SER A 5 -9.23 -25.02 -39.39
CA SER A 5 -8.76 -23.74 -38.85
C SER A 5 -7.54 -23.25 -39.63
N TYR A 6 -7.75 -22.26 -40.51
CA TYR A 6 -6.75 -21.72 -41.45
C TYR A 6 -5.55 -21.01 -40.80
N LEU A 7 -5.56 -20.75 -39.49
CA LEU A 7 -4.46 -20.08 -38.79
C LEU A 7 -3.21 -20.95 -38.60
N LEU A 8 -3.33 -22.28 -38.71
CA LEU A 8 -2.23 -23.23 -38.45
C LEU A 8 -1.19 -23.36 -39.59
N GLY A 9 -1.44 -22.74 -40.74
CA GLY A 9 -0.57 -22.82 -41.91
C GLY A 9 0.00 -21.48 -42.37
N LEU A 10 -0.22 -20.41 -41.59
CA LEU A 10 0.35 -19.11 -41.93
C LEU A 10 1.85 -19.09 -41.63
N PRO A 11 2.66 -18.50 -42.52
CA PRO A 11 4.05 -18.17 -42.22
C PRO A 11 4.19 -17.37 -40.91
N ASP A 12 5.29 -17.57 -40.18
CA ASP A 12 5.51 -16.97 -38.86
C ASP A 12 5.49 -15.43 -38.90
N ASP A 13 5.99 -14.83 -39.98
CA ASP A 13 6.00 -13.38 -40.21
C ASP A 13 4.57 -12.81 -40.38
N VAL A 14 3.73 -13.49 -41.15
CA VAL A 14 2.31 -13.13 -41.34
C VAL A 14 1.56 -13.26 -40.01
N SER A 15 1.81 -14.33 -39.26
CA SER A 15 1.21 -14.55 -37.94
C SER A 15 1.61 -13.44 -36.96
N LEU A 16 2.89 -13.09 -36.90
CA LEU A 16 3.40 -11.99 -36.07
C LEU A 16 2.82 -10.64 -36.49
N GLN A 17 2.67 -10.40 -37.79
CA GLN A 17 2.06 -9.19 -38.31
C GLN A 17 0.59 -9.08 -37.91
N LEU A 18 -0.19 -10.15 -38.02
CA LEU A 18 -1.58 -10.18 -37.55
C LEU A 18 -1.67 -9.92 -36.04
N LEU A 19 -0.79 -10.54 -35.25
CA LEU A 19 -0.75 -10.33 -33.80
C LEU A 19 -0.41 -8.88 -33.40
N ARG A 20 0.30 -8.11 -34.24
CA ARG A 20 0.57 -6.68 -33.99
C ARG A 20 -0.67 -5.82 -34.13
N TYR A 21 -1.63 -6.21 -34.96
CA TYR A 21 -2.89 -5.46 -35.16
C TYR A 21 -3.96 -5.82 -34.13
N LEU A 22 -3.81 -6.92 -33.39
CA LEU A 22 -4.73 -7.26 -32.32
C LEU A 22 -4.54 -6.32 -31.13
N LYS A 23 -5.64 -5.86 -30.55
CA LYS A 23 -5.66 -5.14 -29.28
C LYS A 23 -5.36 -6.09 -28.12
N ALA A 24 -4.83 -5.56 -27.01
CA ALA A 24 -4.50 -6.35 -25.83
C ALA A 24 -5.69 -7.17 -25.29
N ASP A 25 -6.92 -6.66 -25.44
CA ASP A 25 -8.13 -7.32 -24.98
C ASP A 25 -8.49 -8.62 -25.73
N SER A 26 -8.06 -8.71 -26.97
CA SER A 26 -8.40 -9.79 -27.88
C SER A 26 -7.49 -11.01 -27.65
N PHE A 27 -6.36 -10.84 -26.96
CA PHE A 27 -5.43 -11.94 -26.67
C PHE A 27 -6.00 -13.01 -25.76
N GLY A 28 -6.84 -12.63 -24.78
CA GLY A 28 -7.50 -13.59 -23.91
C GLY A 28 -8.45 -14.51 -24.71
N ALA A 29 -9.28 -13.91 -25.56
CA ALA A 29 -10.18 -14.64 -26.45
C ALA A 29 -9.42 -15.50 -27.45
N LEU A 30 -8.41 -14.93 -28.14
CA LEU A 30 -7.56 -15.65 -29.10
C LEU A 30 -6.90 -16.86 -28.45
N ARG A 31 -6.33 -16.70 -27.25
CA ARG A 31 -5.69 -17.79 -26.50
C ARG A 31 -6.69 -18.88 -26.11
N ALA A 32 -7.95 -18.51 -25.84
CA ALA A 32 -9.02 -19.46 -25.49
C ALA A 32 -9.56 -20.24 -26.69
N THR A 33 -9.42 -19.73 -27.93
CA THR A 33 -9.97 -20.40 -29.13
C THR A 33 -9.41 -21.80 -29.39
N SER A 34 -8.13 -22.04 -29.08
CA SER A 34 -7.50 -23.35 -29.29
C SER A 34 -6.34 -23.60 -28.32
N ARG A 35 -6.31 -24.81 -27.76
CA ARG A 35 -5.23 -25.27 -26.86
C ARG A 35 -3.86 -25.32 -27.54
N SER A 36 -3.80 -25.54 -28.85
CA SER A 36 -2.54 -25.53 -29.60
C SER A 36 -2.26 -24.14 -30.16
N VAL A 37 -3.08 -23.67 -31.09
CA VAL A 37 -2.79 -22.48 -31.90
C VAL A 37 -2.75 -21.21 -31.06
N GLY A 38 -3.82 -20.92 -30.31
CA GLY A 38 -3.91 -19.70 -29.51
C GLY A 38 -2.86 -19.65 -28.41
N TRP A 39 -2.50 -20.81 -27.85
CA TRP A 39 -1.49 -20.92 -26.80
C TRP A 39 -0.06 -20.70 -27.33
N HIS A 40 0.24 -21.21 -28.53
CA HIS A 40 1.52 -21.01 -29.21
C HIS A 40 1.69 -19.60 -29.78
N LEU A 41 0.64 -19.03 -30.39
CA LEU A 41 0.66 -17.67 -30.95
C LEU A 41 0.84 -16.61 -29.86
N VAL A 42 0.04 -16.68 -28.78
CA VAL A 42 0.16 -15.76 -27.64
C VAL A 42 1.17 -16.33 -26.63
N SER A 43 2.41 -16.48 -27.06
CA SER A 43 3.48 -17.00 -26.21
C SER A 43 3.92 -15.97 -25.15
N GLU A 44 4.58 -16.45 -24.10
CA GLU A 44 5.18 -15.60 -23.06
C GLU A 44 6.22 -14.62 -23.66
N ASP A 45 7.03 -15.12 -24.59
CA ASP A 45 8.07 -14.33 -25.27
C ASP A 45 7.44 -13.21 -26.13
N PHE A 46 6.35 -13.52 -26.84
CA PHE A 46 5.60 -12.51 -27.61
C PHE A 46 5.03 -11.41 -26.70
N LEU A 47 4.35 -11.79 -25.61
CA LEU A 47 3.78 -10.83 -24.66
C LEU A 47 4.86 -9.96 -24.01
N THR A 48 5.99 -10.56 -23.63
CA THR A 48 7.15 -9.85 -23.04
C THR A 48 7.73 -8.85 -24.04
N GLY A 49 7.94 -9.27 -25.30
CA GLY A 49 8.46 -8.38 -26.34
C GLY A 49 7.53 -7.21 -26.67
N ARG A 50 6.22 -7.48 -26.72
CA ARG A 50 5.21 -6.44 -26.95
C ARG A 50 5.08 -5.50 -25.76
N LEU A 51 5.12 -6.02 -24.53
CA LEU A 51 5.10 -5.21 -23.32
C LEU A 51 6.34 -4.33 -23.20
N ASP A 52 7.53 -4.86 -23.50
CA ASP A 52 8.77 -4.07 -23.56
C ASP A 52 8.67 -2.94 -24.59
N ALA A 53 8.07 -3.20 -25.76
CA ALA A 53 7.82 -2.17 -26.76
C ALA A 53 6.81 -1.12 -26.25
N ALA A 54 5.72 -1.55 -25.61
CA ALA A 54 4.71 -0.66 -25.06
C ALA A 54 5.27 0.24 -23.95
N ILE A 55 6.11 -0.29 -23.04
CA ILE A 55 6.77 0.49 -21.99
C ILE A 55 7.70 1.54 -22.61
N ARG A 56 8.52 1.16 -23.61
CA ARG A 56 9.40 2.10 -24.31
C ARG A 56 8.63 3.20 -25.04
N THR A 57 7.62 2.83 -25.83
CA THR A 57 6.83 3.78 -26.64
C THR A 57 6.07 4.78 -25.76
N ASN A 58 5.68 4.39 -24.54
CA ASN A 58 5.02 5.27 -23.58
C ASN A 58 6.00 6.03 -22.65
N GLY A 59 7.32 5.93 -22.85
CA GLY A 59 8.33 6.60 -22.02
C GLY A 59 8.41 6.07 -20.58
N LEU A 60 7.94 4.84 -20.34
CA LEU A 60 7.81 4.28 -18.99
C LEU A 60 9.07 3.56 -18.49
N ASP A 61 10.13 3.46 -19.30
CA ASP A 61 11.35 2.70 -18.94
C ASP A 61 12.03 3.19 -17.66
N SER A 62 11.93 4.49 -17.37
CA SER A 62 12.52 5.10 -16.18
C SER A 62 11.69 4.89 -14.91
N VAL A 63 10.40 4.56 -15.05
CA VAL A 63 9.44 4.55 -13.94
C VAL A 63 8.83 3.18 -13.67
N LEU A 64 8.73 2.30 -14.66
CA LEU A 64 8.12 0.99 -14.52
C LEU A 64 9.09 -0.13 -14.87
N SER A 65 9.07 -1.17 -14.07
CA SER A 65 9.66 -2.45 -14.36
C SER A 65 8.66 -3.55 -14.05
N TYR A 66 8.84 -4.70 -14.65
CA TYR A 66 7.95 -5.83 -14.42
C TYR A 66 8.76 -7.10 -14.27
N ARG A 67 8.15 -8.10 -13.64
CA ARG A 67 8.83 -9.36 -13.38
C ARG A 67 8.94 -10.15 -14.69
N LYS A 68 10.08 -10.07 -15.36
CA LYS A 68 10.42 -10.97 -16.46
C LYS A 68 10.71 -12.36 -15.89
N ARG A 69 10.16 -13.40 -16.51
CA ARG A 69 10.59 -14.75 -16.19
C ARG A 69 11.99 -14.95 -16.76
N HIS A 70 12.98 -15.09 -15.90
CA HIS A 70 14.29 -15.53 -16.36
C HIS A 70 14.15 -16.94 -16.94
N LYS A 71 14.49 -17.12 -18.21
CA LYS A 71 14.52 -18.44 -18.87
C LYS A 71 15.39 -19.43 -18.07
N THR A 72 16.49 -18.95 -17.49
CA THR A 72 17.36 -19.69 -16.56
C THR A 72 16.68 -19.98 -15.23
N ALA A 73 15.87 -19.07 -14.68
CA ALA A 73 15.14 -19.33 -13.44
C ALA A 73 14.03 -20.36 -13.61
N GLN A 74 13.50 -20.59 -14.80
CA GLN A 74 12.57 -21.70 -15.05
C GLN A 74 13.30 -23.05 -15.00
N ALA A 75 14.50 -23.12 -15.57
CA ALA A 75 15.36 -24.30 -15.46
C ALA A 75 15.77 -24.54 -14.00
N PHE A 76 16.16 -23.47 -13.30
CA PHE A 76 16.49 -23.50 -11.88
C PHE A 76 15.26 -23.86 -11.03
N LEU A 77 14.08 -23.28 -11.25
CA LEU A 77 12.85 -23.62 -10.52
C LEU A 77 12.42 -25.06 -10.77
N ARG A 78 12.57 -25.61 -11.98
CA ARG A 78 12.32 -27.05 -12.20
C ARG A 78 13.27 -27.90 -11.36
N HIS A 79 14.55 -27.52 -11.32
CA HIS A 79 15.55 -28.21 -10.52
C HIS A 79 15.28 -28.07 -9.00
N SER A 80 14.97 -26.86 -8.55
CA SER A 80 14.70 -26.51 -7.15
C SER A 80 13.35 -27.02 -6.67
N VAL A 81 12.31 -27.10 -7.50
CA VAL A 81 11.05 -27.78 -7.16
C VAL A 81 11.29 -29.28 -7.04
N LYS A 82 12.11 -29.88 -7.91
CA LYS A 82 12.49 -31.30 -7.78
C LYS A 82 13.21 -31.55 -6.44
N ALA A 83 14.14 -30.68 -6.07
CA ALA A 83 14.86 -30.74 -4.79
C ALA A 83 13.98 -30.40 -3.57
N ALA A 84 13.06 -29.44 -3.71
CA ALA A 84 12.13 -29.05 -2.65
C ALA A 84 11.03 -30.09 -2.45
N CYS A 85 10.56 -30.78 -3.49
CA CYS A 85 9.65 -31.91 -3.34
C CYS A 85 10.30 -33.06 -2.57
N SER A 86 11.59 -33.32 -2.75
CA SER A 86 12.31 -34.27 -1.89
C SER A 86 12.44 -33.79 -0.44
N ALA A 87 12.71 -32.49 -0.21
CA ALA A 87 12.82 -31.93 1.13
C ALA A 87 11.46 -31.78 1.85
N LEU A 88 10.39 -31.50 1.11
CA LEU A 88 9.02 -31.38 1.62
C LEU A 88 8.51 -32.74 2.08
N SER A 89 8.89 -33.83 1.41
CA SER A 89 8.61 -35.19 1.91
C SER A 89 9.26 -35.43 3.28
N THR A 90 10.47 -34.92 3.51
CA THR A 90 11.14 -34.98 4.82
C THR A 90 10.48 -34.06 5.84
N ALA A 91 10.10 -32.84 5.44
CA ALA A 91 9.44 -31.87 6.30
C ALA A 91 8.02 -32.29 6.73
N ILE A 92 7.26 -32.96 5.86
CA ILE A 92 5.97 -33.58 6.21
C ILE A 92 6.17 -34.66 7.29
N GLY A 93 7.27 -35.41 7.22
CA GLY A 93 7.68 -36.32 8.29
C GLY A 93 7.87 -35.60 9.62
N HIS A 94 8.60 -34.48 9.62
CA HIS A 94 8.84 -33.68 10.84
C HIS A 94 7.58 -32.97 11.36
N LEU A 95 6.68 -32.52 10.49
CA LEU A 95 5.38 -31.94 10.87
C LEU A 95 4.48 -33.00 11.54
N GLY A 96 4.52 -34.24 11.06
CA GLY A 96 3.86 -35.36 11.74
C GLY A 96 4.41 -35.58 13.15
N THR A 97 5.74 -35.50 13.32
CA THR A 97 6.38 -35.60 14.64
C THR A 97 6.01 -34.44 15.56
N LEU A 98 5.97 -33.22 15.04
CA LEU A 98 5.57 -32.03 15.80
C LEU A 98 4.09 -32.12 16.25
N ALA A 99 3.19 -32.51 15.34
CA ALA A 99 1.79 -32.70 15.67
C ALA A 99 1.60 -33.77 16.75
N ALA A 100 2.33 -34.89 16.66
CA ALA A 100 2.32 -35.92 17.70
C ALA A 100 2.82 -35.40 19.06
N MET A 101 3.88 -34.57 19.08
CA MET A 101 4.36 -33.94 20.32
C MET A 101 3.34 -32.97 20.92
N ILE A 102 2.68 -32.15 20.10
CA ILE A 102 1.66 -31.21 20.56
C ILE A 102 0.47 -31.97 21.16
N ILE A 103 -0.01 -33.01 20.49
CA ILE A 103 -1.10 -33.87 21.00
C ILE A 103 -0.68 -34.52 22.32
N GLY A 104 0.53 -35.08 22.38
CA GLY A 104 1.08 -35.67 23.60
C GLY A 104 1.16 -34.67 24.75
N PHE A 105 1.59 -33.43 24.49
CA PHE A 105 1.64 -32.37 25.49
C PHE A 105 0.25 -32.04 26.05
N PHE A 106 -0.77 -31.86 25.21
CA PHE A 106 -2.13 -31.60 25.67
C PHE A 106 -2.72 -32.76 26.47
N ILE A 107 -2.40 -34.01 26.11
CA ILE A 107 -2.80 -35.20 26.88
C ILE A 107 -2.15 -35.18 28.26
N VAL A 108 -0.83 -34.96 28.34
CA VAL A 108 -0.10 -34.92 29.62
C VAL A 108 -0.61 -33.78 30.51
N VAL A 109 -0.82 -32.59 29.94
CA VAL A 109 -1.39 -31.45 30.68
C VAL A 109 -2.81 -31.76 31.16
N GLY A 110 -3.65 -32.36 30.32
CA GLY A 110 -5.00 -32.80 30.71
C GLY A 110 -4.99 -33.81 31.84
N ILE A 111 -4.07 -34.79 31.80
CA ILE A 111 -3.87 -35.77 32.89
C ILE A 111 -3.40 -35.07 34.16
N LEU A 112 -2.42 -34.18 34.08
CA LEU A 112 -1.91 -33.44 35.24
C LEU A 112 -3.01 -32.60 35.90
N ILE A 113 -3.81 -31.91 35.08
CA ILE A 113 -4.98 -31.16 35.53
C ILE A 113 -5.98 -32.09 36.22
N ALA A 114 -6.30 -33.25 35.64
CA ALA A 114 -7.20 -34.22 36.27
C ALA A 114 -6.63 -34.75 37.61
N VAL A 115 -5.34 -35.12 37.64
CA VAL A 115 -4.68 -35.68 38.83
C VAL A 115 -4.50 -34.65 39.94
N ILE A 116 -4.37 -33.36 39.63
CA ILE A 116 -4.21 -32.32 40.67
C ILE A 116 -5.58 -31.74 41.06
N LEU A 117 -6.42 -31.40 40.09
CA LEU A 117 -7.68 -30.72 40.36
C LEU A 117 -8.75 -31.65 40.92
N LEU A 118 -8.83 -32.92 40.48
CA LEU A 118 -9.86 -33.84 41.00
C LEU A 118 -9.63 -34.19 42.48
N PRO A 119 -8.41 -34.49 42.96
CA PRO A 119 -8.16 -34.67 44.38
C PRO A 119 -8.30 -33.38 45.17
N MET A 120 -7.91 -32.23 44.63
CA MET A 120 -8.19 -30.93 45.25
C MET A 120 -9.70 -30.70 45.41
N GLN A 121 -10.50 -30.96 44.39
CA GLN A 121 -11.96 -30.85 44.47
C GLN A 121 -12.54 -31.84 45.50
N TRP A 122 -12.06 -33.09 45.53
CA TRP A 122 -12.46 -34.08 46.50
C TRP A 122 -12.08 -33.67 47.94
N LEU A 123 -10.88 -33.16 48.12
CA LEU A 123 -10.35 -32.70 49.42
C LEU A 123 -11.08 -31.45 49.90
N VAL A 124 -11.34 -30.47 49.04
CA VAL A 124 -12.19 -29.31 49.35
C VAL A 124 -13.59 -29.77 49.74
N ARG A 125 -14.18 -30.73 49.02
CA ARG A 125 -15.52 -31.24 49.32
C ARG A 125 -15.56 -32.00 50.64
N ASN A 126 -14.52 -32.76 50.98
CA ASN A 126 -14.42 -33.45 52.27
C ASN A 126 -14.14 -32.51 53.43
N ILE A 127 -13.27 -31.52 53.26
CA ILE A 127 -13.06 -30.48 54.26
C ILE A 127 -14.39 -29.76 54.51
N LEU A 128 -15.09 -29.35 53.45
CA LEU A 128 -16.41 -28.73 53.56
C LEU A 128 -17.42 -29.64 54.27
N ALA A 129 -17.43 -30.94 53.95
CA ALA A 129 -18.33 -31.90 54.59
C ALA A 129 -18.02 -32.12 56.07
N ILE A 130 -16.73 -32.18 56.45
CA ILE A 130 -16.31 -32.24 57.86
C ILE A 130 -16.75 -30.97 58.58
N PHE A 131 -16.52 -29.79 57.99
CA PHE A 131 -16.97 -28.51 58.55
C PHE A 131 -18.50 -28.43 58.71
N VAL A 132 -19.26 -29.00 57.78
CA VAL A 132 -20.74 -29.06 57.86
C VAL A 132 -21.21 -30.07 58.90
N ALA A 133 -20.54 -31.22 59.04
CA ALA A 133 -20.86 -32.24 60.04
C ALA A 133 -20.49 -31.78 61.46
N ASP A 134 -19.34 -31.13 61.65
CA ASP A 134 -18.92 -30.54 62.92
C ASP A 134 -19.68 -29.24 63.27
N HIS A 135 -20.45 -28.70 62.32
CA HIS A 135 -21.34 -27.56 62.58
C HIS A 135 -22.45 -27.91 63.59
N TRP A 136 -22.69 -29.21 63.85
CA TRP A 136 -23.57 -29.69 64.92
C TRP A 136 -22.91 -29.68 66.30
N LEU A 137 -21.58 -29.58 66.40
CA LEU A 137 -20.84 -29.44 67.67
C LEU A 137 -20.56 -27.97 68.02
N VAL A 138 -20.48 -27.08 67.03
CA VAL A 138 -20.23 -25.64 67.22
C VAL A 138 -21.44 -24.88 67.78
N THR A 139 -22.64 -25.47 67.75
CA THR A 139 -23.81 -24.93 68.47
C THR A 139 -23.66 -24.98 69.99
N ALA A 140 -22.68 -25.72 70.54
CA ALA A 140 -22.42 -25.78 71.98
C ALA A 140 -21.23 -24.92 72.47
N THR A 141 -20.38 -24.39 71.59
CA THR A 141 -19.20 -23.56 72.00
C THR A 141 -19.03 -22.30 71.13
N SER A 142 -20.12 -21.57 70.91
CA SER A 142 -20.19 -20.42 69.99
C SER A 142 -19.63 -19.08 70.48
N LYS A 143 -18.78 -19.04 71.53
CA LYS A 143 -18.27 -17.75 72.04
C LYS A 143 -16.86 -17.36 71.57
N TRP A 144 -16.05 -18.28 71.02
CA TRP A 144 -14.68 -17.96 70.60
C TRP A 144 -14.34 -18.34 69.15
N VAL A 145 -15.22 -19.05 68.44
CA VAL A 145 -14.97 -19.52 67.06
C VAL A 145 -15.34 -18.45 66.01
N VAL A 146 -16.33 -17.60 66.28
CA VAL A 146 -16.82 -16.58 65.34
C VAL A 146 -15.76 -15.52 64.96
N PRO A 147 -14.91 -14.99 65.87
CA PRO A 147 -13.88 -14.02 65.47
C PRO A 147 -12.76 -14.67 64.65
N PHE A 148 -12.43 -15.93 64.92
CA PHE A 148 -11.32 -16.62 64.25
C PHE A 148 -11.72 -17.08 62.83
N PHE A 149 -12.96 -17.58 62.65
CA PHE A 149 -13.47 -18.08 61.37
C PHE A 149 -14.18 -17.05 60.49
N VAL A 150 -14.52 -15.87 61.00
CA VAL A 150 -14.89 -14.73 60.13
C VAL A 150 -13.66 -13.87 59.84
N GLY A 151 -12.75 -13.69 60.81
CA GLY A 151 -11.55 -12.86 60.65
C GLY A 151 -10.50 -13.45 59.70
N LEU A 152 -10.21 -14.76 59.76
CA LEU A 152 -9.20 -15.38 58.88
C LEU A 152 -9.64 -15.47 57.41
N PRO A 153 -10.83 -15.95 57.04
CA PRO A 153 -11.22 -15.96 55.63
C PRO A 153 -11.55 -14.55 55.12
N VAL A 154 -12.06 -13.61 55.93
CA VAL A 154 -12.21 -12.22 55.45
C VAL A 154 -10.84 -11.57 55.27
N GLY A 155 -9.90 -11.75 56.20
CA GLY A 155 -8.53 -11.27 56.09
C GLY A 155 -7.73 -11.94 54.98
N MET A 156 -7.93 -13.23 54.74
CA MET A 156 -7.30 -14.00 53.67
C MET A 156 -7.97 -13.74 52.32
N ILE A 157 -9.29 -13.47 52.26
CA ILE A 157 -9.99 -12.98 51.05
C ILE A 157 -9.59 -11.54 50.76
N LEU A 158 -9.39 -10.69 51.76
CA LEU A 158 -8.87 -9.32 51.58
C LEU A 158 -7.40 -9.35 51.17
N HIS A 159 -6.54 -10.16 51.79
CA HIS A 159 -5.16 -10.33 51.36
C HIS A 159 -5.05 -11.04 50.02
N TRP A 160 -5.93 -11.99 49.70
CA TRP A 160 -6.01 -12.64 48.39
C TRP A 160 -6.57 -11.70 47.33
N ARG A 161 -7.53 -10.82 47.67
CA ARG A 161 -8.00 -9.77 46.77
C ARG A 161 -6.97 -8.68 46.59
N VAL A 162 -6.25 -8.28 47.64
CA VAL A 162 -5.13 -7.33 47.58
C VAL A 162 -3.94 -7.96 46.84
N PHE A 163 -3.68 -9.24 47.01
CA PHE A 163 -2.66 -9.97 46.27
C PHE A 163 -3.08 -10.15 44.81
N ILE A 164 -4.33 -10.50 44.50
CA ILE A 164 -4.86 -10.54 43.12
C ILE A 164 -4.87 -9.15 42.51
N THR A 165 -5.22 -8.09 43.24
CA THR A 165 -5.23 -6.74 42.69
C THR A 165 -3.84 -6.15 42.56
N GLU A 166 -2.88 -6.47 43.44
CA GLU A 166 -1.49 -6.03 43.35
C GLU A 166 -0.67 -6.87 42.36
N TRP A 167 -0.95 -8.17 42.26
CA TRP A 167 -0.45 -9.06 41.20
C TRP A 167 -1.07 -8.67 39.86
N ALA A 168 -2.37 -8.37 39.81
CA ALA A 168 -2.96 -7.72 38.65
C ALA A 168 -2.34 -6.35 38.41
N ARG A 169 -1.99 -5.53 39.39
CA ARG A 169 -1.47 -4.18 39.09
C ARG A 169 -0.01 -4.16 38.62
N ARG A 170 0.87 -4.99 39.22
CA ARG A 170 2.29 -5.07 38.81
C ARG A 170 2.52 -5.99 37.61
N ASP A 171 1.67 -6.99 37.45
CA ASP A 171 1.78 -7.93 36.35
C ASP A 171 0.80 -7.61 35.22
N VAL A 172 -0.28 -6.83 35.36
CA VAL A 172 -1.11 -6.42 34.19
C VAL A 172 -0.35 -5.49 33.28
N ASP A 173 0.52 -4.59 33.73
CA ASP A 173 1.29 -3.78 32.78
C ASP A 173 2.31 -4.67 32.03
N THR A 174 2.98 -5.57 32.73
CA THR A 174 3.93 -6.54 32.14
C THR A 174 3.24 -7.59 31.27
N VAL A 175 2.06 -8.03 31.66
CA VAL A 175 1.20 -8.99 30.96
C VAL A 175 0.50 -8.31 29.81
N MET A 176 0.06 -7.05 29.90
CA MET A 176 -0.52 -6.30 28.78
C MET A 176 0.54 -5.90 27.77
N GLU A 177 1.75 -5.57 28.21
CA GLU A 177 2.89 -5.38 27.29
C GLU A 177 3.22 -6.72 26.60
N LYS A 178 3.38 -7.81 27.36
CA LYS A 178 3.62 -9.15 26.79
C LYS A 178 2.43 -9.68 25.99
N MET A 179 1.21 -9.28 26.30
CA MET A 179 -0.02 -9.67 25.60
C MET A 179 -0.19 -8.84 24.33
N MET A 180 0.22 -7.57 24.29
CA MET A 180 0.38 -6.81 23.04
C MET A 180 1.44 -7.46 22.15
N TYR A 181 2.60 -7.82 22.69
CA TYR A 181 3.61 -8.55 21.92
C TYR A 181 3.11 -9.93 21.49
N PHE A 182 2.33 -10.62 22.32
CA PHE A 182 1.74 -11.91 21.99
C PHE A 182 0.63 -11.77 20.96
N GLU A 183 -0.19 -10.72 21.00
CA GLU A 183 -1.22 -10.41 20.00
C GLU A 183 -0.58 -10.02 18.67
N ASP A 184 0.45 -9.18 18.67
CA ASP A 184 1.18 -8.83 17.45
C ASP A 184 1.92 -10.04 16.88
N ALA A 185 2.58 -10.83 17.72
CA ALA A 185 3.21 -12.08 17.31
C ALA A 185 2.17 -13.10 16.83
N PHE A 186 1.01 -13.21 17.47
CA PHE A 186 -0.08 -14.08 17.09
C PHE A 186 -0.71 -13.63 15.77
N VAL A 187 -0.96 -12.34 15.58
CA VAL A 187 -1.45 -11.78 14.31
C VAL A 187 -0.42 -11.96 13.21
N TRP A 188 0.87 -11.81 13.51
CA TRP A 188 1.94 -12.06 12.57
C TRP A 188 2.04 -13.53 12.18
N VAL A 189 2.06 -14.44 13.15
CA VAL A 189 2.06 -15.90 12.94
C VAL A 189 0.78 -16.34 12.24
N ALA A 190 -0.38 -15.84 12.64
CA ALA A 190 -1.66 -16.13 11.99
C ALA A 190 -1.67 -15.59 10.55
N ARG A 191 -1.11 -14.41 10.26
CA ARG A 191 -0.96 -13.91 8.89
C ARG A 191 0.00 -14.76 8.07
N LEU A 192 1.07 -15.27 8.68
CA LEU A 192 2.08 -16.10 8.00
C LEU A 192 1.53 -17.50 7.73
N VAL A 193 0.87 -18.12 8.72
CA VAL A 193 0.16 -19.40 8.62
C VAL A 193 -1.01 -19.28 7.65
N TRP A 194 -1.86 -18.26 7.78
CA TRP A 194 -3.00 -18.04 6.90
C TRP A 194 -2.57 -17.67 5.47
N GLY A 195 -1.50 -16.89 5.31
CA GLY A 195 -0.89 -16.59 4.02
C GLY A 195 -0.33 -17.84 3.35
N GLY A 196 0.41 -18.66 4.09
CA GLY A 196 0.91 -19.96 3.64
C GLY A 196 -0.22 -20.95 3.33
N LEU A 197 -1.27 -20.97 4.16
CA LEU A 197 -2.44 -21.83 4.00
C LEU A 197 -3.28 -21.42 2.78
N ARG A 198 -3.49 -20.12 2.54
CA ARG A 198 -4.16 -19.63 1.33
C ARG A 198 -3.40 -19.99 0.06
N LEU A 199 -2.07 -19.92 0.11
CA LEU A 199 -1.19 -20.40 -0.97
C LEU A 199 -1.31 -21.92 -1.16
N ALA A 200 -1.33 -22.69 -0.07
CA ALA A 200 -1.38 -24.15 -0.11
C ALA A 200 -2.74 -24.72 -0.56
N ILE A 201 -3.85 -24.14 -0.10
CA ILE A 201 -5.21 -24.54 -0.49
C ILE A 201 -5.57 -23.97 -1.88
N GLY A 202 -4.77 -23.06 -2.43
CA GLY A 202 -5.06 -22.42 -3.71
C GLY A 202 -6.29 -21.50 -3.67
N LEU A 203 -6.68 -21.05 -2.48
CA LEU A 203 -7.80 -20.12 -2.29
C LEU A 203 -7.52 -18.77 -2.94
N ASP A 204 -6.26 -18.32 -2.88
CA ASP A 204 -5.77 -17.31 -3.80
C ASP A 204 -5.30 -18.05 -5.05
N LYS A 205 -6.20 -18.20 -6.03
CA LYS A 205 -5.80 -18.62 -7.37
C LYS A 205 -4.81 -17.57 -7.88
N GLY A 206 -3.52 -17.88 -7.72
CA GLY A 206 -2.44 -17.01 -8.13
C GLY A 206 -2.64 -16.63 -9.59
N MET A 207 -2.50 -15.34 -9.89
CA MET A 207 -2.54 -14.88 -11.27
C MET A 207 -1.44 -15.61 -12.03
N SER A 208 -1.81 -16.39 -13.04
CA SER A 208 -0.82 -17.10 -13.85
C SER A 208 0.12 -16.09 -14.48
N HIS A 209 1.38 -16.44 -14.76
CA HIS A 209 2.32 -15.47 -15.31
C HIS A 209 1.86 -14.89 -16.66
N ILE A 210 1.23 -15.71 -17.51
CA ILE A 210 0.61 -15.24 -18.75
C ILE A 210 -0.56 -14.30 -18.49
N GLU A 211 -1.42 -14.60 -17.52
CA GLU A 211 -2.50 -13.68 -17.12
C GLU A 211 -1.94 -12.35 -16.60
N TYR A 212 -0.86 -12.39 -15.82
CA TYR A 212 -0.14 -11.20 -15.36
C TYR A 212 0.38 -10.37 -16.53
N LEU A 213 1.07 -10.98 -17.50
CA LEU A 213 1.58 -10.28 -18.68
C LEU A 213 0.45 -9.70 -19.54
N MET A 214 -0.63 -10.45 -19.77
CA MET A 214 -1.79 -9.97 -20.55
C MET A 214 -2.49 -8.81 -19.85
N ARG A 215 -2.72 -8.90 -18.54
CA ARG A 215 -3.33 -7.80 -17.77
C ARG A 215 -2.45 -6.57 -17.72
N LEU A 216 -1.14 -6.74 -17.51
CA LEU A 216 -0.21 -5.63 -17.51
C LEU A 216 -0.15 -4.96 -18.89
N LEU A 217 -0.04 -5.75 -19.96
CA LEU A 217 -0.08 -5.24 -21.32
C LEU A 217 -1.37 -4.46 -21.61
N TYR A 218 -2.52 -5.00 -21.18
CA TYR A 218 -3.80 -4.30 -21.28
C TYR A 218 -3.78 -2.96 -20.55
N VAL A 219 -3.30 -2.93 -19.30
CA VAL A 219 -3.23 -1.68 -18.52
C VAL A 219 -2.30 -0.65 -19.18
N ILE A 220 -1.16 -1.07 -19.73
CA ILE A 220 -0.24 -0.15 -20.41
C ILE A 220 -0.83 0.37 -21.73
N GLU A 221 -1.42 -0.49 -22.56
CA GLU A 221 -1.98 -0.08 -23.86
C GLU A 221 -3.28 0.73 -23.72
N GLU A 222 -4.16 0.37 -22.78
CA GLU A 222 -5.48 0.99 -22.60
C GLU A 222 -5.53 2.01 -21.44
N GLY A 223 -4.37 2.28 -20.82
CA GLY A 223 -4.21 3.27 -19.75
C GLY A 223 -4.37 4.72 -20.22
N GLY A 224 -4.30 4.99 -21.52
CA GLY A 224 -4.36 6.34 -22.09
C GLY A 224 -2.99 7.00 -22.22
N CYS A 225 -2.93 8.34 -22.12
CA CYS A 225 -1.68 9.08 -22.29
C CYS A 225 -0.81 9.05 -21.03
N TRP A 226 0.26 8.26 -21.04
CA TRP A 226 1.19 8.12 -19.90
C TRP A 226 2.17 9.29 -19.76
N GLU A 227 2.31 10.15 -20.77
CA GLU A 227 3.29 11.25 -20.76
C GLU A 227 3.15 12.17 -19.53
N PRO A 228 1.94 12.60 -19.11
CA PRO A 228 1.79 13.49 -17.95
C PRO A 228 2.01 12.80 -16.59
N ILE A 229 1.86 11.47 -16.51
CA ILE A 229 2.00 10.74 -15.25
C ILE A 229 3.47 10.45 -14.90
N VAL A 230 4.36 10.38 -15.90
CA VAL A 230 5.79 10.11 -15.69
C VAL A 230 6.44 11.19 -14.79
N PRO A 231 6.26 12.50 -15.05
CA PRO A 231 6.77 13.54 -14.17
C PRO A 231 6.21 13.47 -12.75
N LEU A 232 4.92 13.12 -12.61
CA LEU A 232 4.29 12.92 -11.30
C LEU A 232 4.97 11.76 -10.54
N ILE A 233 5.27 10.64 -11.19
CA ILE A 233 5.94 9.50 -10.54
C ILE A 233 7.33 9.91 -10.01
N HIS A 234 8.12 10.64 -10.81
CA HIS A 234 9.42 11.17 -10.36
C HIS A 234 9.26 12.13 -9.19
N PHE A 235 8.28 13.04 -9.25
CA PHE A 235 7.97 13.96 -8.18
C PHE A 235 7.62 13.22 -6.88
N MET A 236 6.75 12.20 -6.94
CA MET A 236 6.37 11.39 -5.78
C MET A 236 7.57 10.62 -5.19
N LYS A 237 8.48 10.10 -6.03
CA LYS A 237 9.74 9.49 -5.57
C LYS A 237 10.66 10.51 -4.90
N ASN A 238 10.83 11.70 -5.50
CA ASN A 238 11.72 12.74 -4.97
C ASN A 238 11.14 13.43 -3.72
N CYS A 239 9.82 13.36 -3.54
CA CYS A 239 9.12 13.65 -2.30
C CYS A 239 9.18 12.51 -1.27
N GLY A 240 9.88 11.39 -1.53
CA GLY A 240 9.99 10.28 -0.56
C GLY A 240 8.69 9.51 -0.30
N MET A 241 7.66 9.67 -1.15
CA MET A 241 6.38 8.98 -1.03
C MET A 241 6.41 7.57 -1.65
N MET A 242 7.51 7.25 -2.33
CA MET A 242 7.77 5.97 -2.98
C MET A 242 9.20 5.53 -2.64
N ALA A 243 9.38 4.22 -2.45
CA ALA A 243 10.67 3.66 -2.04
C ALA A 243 11.77 3.75 -3.11
N SER A 244 11.45 3.46 -4.38
CA SER A 244 12.43 3.41 -5.46
C SER A 244 11.79 3.43 -6.85
N LEU A 245 12.56 3.86 -7.85
CA LEU A 245 12.27 3.69 -9.27
C LEU A 245 13.36 2.81 -9.93
N PRO A 246 13.02 2.01 -10.94
CA PRO A 246 11.67 1.80 -11.49
C PRO A 246 10.76 0.97 -10.55
N ILE A 247 9.45 1.18 -10.63
CA ILE A 247 8.44 0.46 -9.84
C ILE A 247 8.30 -0.96 -10.38
N ALA A 248 8.61 -1.96 -9.57
CA ALA A 248 8.40 -3.36 -9.92
C ALA A 248 6.92 -3.75 -9.77
N VAL A 249 6.16 -3.69 -10.86
CA VAL A 249 4.73 -4.02 -10.89
C VAL A 249 4.52 -5.51 -10.56
N THR A 250 3.71 -5.82 -9.56
CA THR A 250 3.38 -7.21 -9.18
C THR A 250 1.94 -7.59 -9.54
N ALA A 251 1.62 -8.88 -9.39
CA ALA A 251 0.26 -9.36 -9.56
C ALA A 251 -0.74 -8.69 -8.60
N ASP A 252 -0.29 -8.32 -7.39
CA ASP A 252 -1.15 -7.66 -6.40
C ASP A 252 -1.48 -6.22 -6.79
N ASP A 253 -0.55 -5.54 -7.47
CA ASP A 253 -0.80 -4.21 -8.05
C ASP A 253 -1.89 -4.34 -9.13
N LEU A 254 -1.77 -5.31 -10.05
CA LEU A 254 -2.78 -5.57 -11.09
C LEU A 254 -4.14 -6.03 -10.52
N LYS A 255 -4.16 -6.79 -9.42
CA LYS A 255 -5.41 -7.15 -8.74
C LYS A 255 -6.12 -5.91 -8.18
N ALA A 256 -5.35 -4.94 -7.68
CA ALA A 256 -5.89 -3.72 -7.09
C ALA A 256 -6.41 -2.70 -8.11
N VAL A 257 -5.92 -2.75 -9.35
CA VAL A 257 -6.52 -2.02 -10.47
C VAL A 257 -8.01 -2.34 -10.61
N GLY A 258 -8.40 -3.58 -10.29
CA GLY A 258 -9.78 -4.04 -10.28
C GLY A 258 -10.13 -4.92 -11.48
N SER A 259 -11.42 -5.08 -11.74
CA SER A 259 -11.88 -5.77 -12.96
C SER A 259 -11.71 -4.88 -14.19
N ARG A 260 -11.75 -5.49 -15.37
CA ARG A 260 -11.69 -4.75 -16.64
C ARG A 260 -12.76 -3.66 -16.73
N ALA A 261 -14.01 -3.98 -16.37
CA ALA A 261 -15.10 -3.01 -16.38
C ALA A 261 -14.85 -1.83 -15.44
N VAL A 262 -14.23 -2.07 -14.27
CA VAL A 262 -13.84 -1.01 -13.33
C VAL A 262 -12.74 -0.13 -13.92
N PHE A 263 -11.72 -0.74 -14.53
CA PHE A 263 -10.64 -0.02 -15.18
C PHE A 263 -11.14 0.84 -16.34
N ASP A 264 -11.95 0.27 -17.23
CA ASP A 264 -12.47 0.95 -18.41
C ASP A 264 -13.44 2.10 -18.05
N ALA A 265 -14.15 1.99 -16.93
CA ALA A 265 -15.02 3.06 -16.43
C ALA A 265 -14.26 4.27 -15.86
N ARG A 266 -12.96 4.12 -15.53
CA ARG A 266 -12.15 5.21 -14.97
C ARG A 266 -11.61 6.14 -16.06
N PRO A 267 -11.36 7.42 -15.75
CA PRO A 267 -10.56 8.30 -16.60
C PRO A 267 -9.11 7.83 -16.77
N GLY A 268 -8.44 8.25 -17.86
CA GLY A 268 -7.07 7.81 -18.19
C GLY A 268 -6.04 8.00 -17.07
N ALA A 269 -5.97 9.19 -16.48
CA ALA A 269 -5.04 9.48 -15.39
C ALA A 269 -5.29 8.58 -14.16
N VAL A 270 -6.55 8.30 -13.85
CA VAL A 270 -6.94 7.42 -12.74
C VAL A 270 -6.59 5.96 -13.06
N ARG A 271 -6.79 5.51 -14.30
CA ARG A 271 -6.36 4.19 -14.77
C ARG A 271 -4.86 4.01 -14.57
N GLN A 272 -4.06 4.96 -15.03
CA GLN A 272 -2.61 4.94 -14.93
C GLN A 272 -2.15 4.93 -13.48
N TYR A 273 -2.69 5.85 -12.67
CA TYR A 273 -2.34 5.97 -11.27
C TYR A 273 -2.73 4.73 -10.45
N SER A 274 -3.86 4.09 -10.78
CA SER A 274 -4.31 2.87 -10.09
C SER A 274 -3.30 1.73 -10.16
N LEU A 275 -2.46 1.69 -11.20
CA LEU A 275 -1.42 0.67 -11.37
C LEU A 275 -0.35 0.71 -10.26
N PHE A 276 0.05 1.91 -9.84
CA PHE A 276 1.16 2.07 -8.89
C PHE A 276 0.75 2.67 -7.53
N SER A 277 -0.50 3.09 -7.37
CA SER A 277 -0.97 3.73 -6.14
C SER A 277 -0.73 2.90 -4.86
N ARG A 278 -0.74 1.56 -4.94
CA ARG A 278 -0.43 0.67 -3.80
C ARG A 278 1.02 0.76 -3.31
N ARG A 279 1.93 1.21 -4.16
CA ARG A 279 3.36 1.38 -3.86
C ARG A 279 3.66 2.70 -3.18
N LEU A 280 2.68 3.60 -3.17
CA LEU A 280 2.74 4.83 -2.42
C LEU A 280 2.35 4.59 -0.96
N ILE A 281 2.64 5.57 -0.11
CA ILE A 281 2.15 5.63 1.26
C ILE A 281 0.61 5.57 1.31
N SER A 282 0.06 5.07 2.41
CA SER A 282 -1.35 4.66 2.51
C SER A 282 -2.37 5.74 2.13
N THR A 283 -2.02 7.01 2.33
CA THR A 283 -2.86 8.18 2.03
C THR A 283 -3.03 8.46 0.54
N PHE A 284 -2.25 7.82 -0.33
CA PHE A 284 -2.25 8.02 -1.78
C PHE A 284 -2.81 6.84 -2.57
N ARG A 285 -3.33 5.83 -1.88
CA ARG A 285 -3.87 4.63 -2.53
C ARG A 285 -5.22 4.93 -3.15
N VAL A 286 -5.40 4.61 -4.42
CA VAL A 286 -6.75 4.64 -5.01
C VAL A 286 -7.46 3.34 -4.66
N GLY A 287 -8.55 3.46 -3.92
CA GLY A 287 -9.45 2.36 -3.57
C GLY A 287 -10.82 2.56 -4.19
N ARG A 288 -11.72 1.58 -3.97
CA ARG A 288 -13.15 1.80 -4.15
C ARG A 288 -13.88 1.53 -2.85
N ASP A 289 -14.80 2.43 -2.53
CA ASP A 289 -15.78 2.30 -1.46
C ASP A 289 -17.17 2.58 -2.05
N ASP A 290 -18.14 1.70 -1.77
CA ASP A 290 -19.50 1.74 -2.34
C ASP A 290 -19.56 2.05 -3.86
N ASN A 291 -18.72 1.36 -4.64
CA ASN A 291 -18.59 1.59 -6.09
C ASN A 291 -18.18 3.02 -6.48
N GLN A 292 -17.54 3.79 -5.60
CA GLN A 292 -16.94 5.09 -5.90
C GLN A 292 -15.44 5.02 -5.67
N ASP A 293 -14.65 5.72 -6.48
CA ASP A 293 -13.21 5.76 -6.26
C ASP A 293 -12.90 6.72 -5.10
N CYS A 294 -12.02 6.31 -4.20
CA CYS A 294 -11.56 7.13 -3.06
C CYS A 294 -10.04 7.21 -3.06
N LEU A 295 -9.49 8.30 -2.52
CA LEU A 295 -8.04 8.47 -2.33
C LEU A 295 -7.67 8.29 -0.85
N GLY A 296 -6.76 7.36 -0.59
CA GLY A 296 -6.22 7.04 0.72
C GLY A 296 -7.25 6.39 1.66
N SER A 297 -7.14 6.73 2.95
CA SER A 297 -8.12 6.35 3.97
C SER A 297 -9.25 7.37 4.11
N SER A 298 -9.31 8.36 3.23
CA SER A 298 -10.43 9.30 3.25
C SER A 298 -11.70 8.56 2.81
N SER A 299 -12.77 8.72 3.57
CA SER A 299 -14.12 8.26 3.19
C SER A 299 -14.78 9.18 2.15
N GLN A 300 -14.02 10.13 1.58
CA GLN A 300 -14.56 11.10 0.65
C GLN A 300 -14.44 10.55 -0.78
N PRO A 301 -15.57 10.28 -1.44
CA PRO A 301 -15.53 9.83 -2.82
C PRO A 301 -15.00 10.92 -3.74
N MET A 302 -14.28 10.49 -4.77
CA MET A 302 -13.84 11.34 -5.85
C MET A 302 -14.92 11.42 -6.92
N THR A 303 -15.18 12.63 -7.43
CA THR A 303 -16.07 12.87 -8.55
C THR A 303 -15.26 13.44 -9.70
N TYR A 304 -15.34 12.80 -10.87
CA TYR A 304 -14.65 13.24 -12.08
C TYR A 304 -15.61 14.09 -12.91
N HIS A 305 -15.27 15.35 -13.12
CA HIS A 305 -16.06 16.26 -13.95
C HIS A 305 -15.63 16.10 -15.40
N THR A 306 -16.28 15.21 -16.14
CA THR A 306 -16.22 15.23 -17.61
C THR A 306 -17.13 16.34 -18.12
N PRO A 307 -16.61 17.38 -18.80
CA PRO A 307 -17.46 18.41 -19.40
C PRO A 307 -18.39 17.73 -20.41
N GLY A 308 -19.72 17.81 -20.22
CA GLY A 308 -20.73 17.15 -21.05
C GLY A 308 -20.78 17.61 -22.52
N VAL A 309 -19.78 18.37 -22.99
CA VAL A 309 -19.69 18.96 -24.33
C VAL A 309 -18.28 18.82 -24.93
N VAL A 310 -17.27 18.40 -24.16
CA VAL A 310 -15.90 18.19 -24.68
C VAL A 310 -15.72 16.69 -24.93
N PRO A 311 -15.17 16.28 -26.08
CA PRO A 311 -14.92 14.86 -26.36
C PRO A 311 -14.18 14.22 -25.19
N SER A 312 -14.62 13.02 -24.83
CA SER A 312 -14.19 12.10 -23.76
C SER A 312 -12.66 11.86 -23.59
N ALA A 313 -11.81 12.65 -24.24
CA ALA A 313 -10.37 12.46 -24.41
C ALA A 313 -9.49 13.29 -23.47
N ALA A 314 -10.06 14.08 -22.54
CA ALA A 314 -9.25 14.68 -21.48
C ALA A 314 -8.65 13.53 -20.64
N CYS A 315 -7.37 13.23 -20.88
CA CYS A 315 -6.67 12.14 -20.21
C CYS A 315 -6.69 12.32 -18.71
N ASP A 316 -6.73 13.57 -18.24
CA ASP A 316 -6.74 13.94 -16.84
C ASP A 316 -7.90 14.92 -16.54
N PRO A 317 -9.06 14.44 -16.05
CA PRO A 317 -10.24 15.27 -15.88
C PRO A 317 -10.17 16.13 -14.61
N PRO A 318 -10.85 17.30 -14.59
CA PRO A 318 -11.08 18.02 -13.35
C PRO A 318 -11.73 17.12 -12.32
N THR A 319 -11.21 17.13 -11.10
CA THR A 319 -11.57 16.16 -10.08
C THR A 319 -12.00 16.89 -8.81
N LYS A 320 -13.08 16.43 -8.20
CA LYS A 320 -13.53 16.89 -6.89
C LYS A 320 -13.34 15.77 -5.86
N SER A 321 -12.78 16.12 -4.71
CA SER A 321 -12.63 15.20 -3.57
C SER A 321 -13.18 15.89 -2.33
N GLY A 322 -14.31 15.39 -1.82
CA GLY A 322 -15.05 16.05 -0.75
C GLY A 322 -15.53 17.44 -1.15
N ASN A 323 -15.14 18.45 -0.38
CA ASN A 323 -15.48 19.86 -0.60
C ASN A 323 -14.39 20.64 -1.34
N ARG A 324 -13.58 19.98 -2.18
CA ARG A 324 -12.49 20.63 -2.90
C ARG A 324 -12.45 20.18 -4.35
N ALA A 325 -12.38 21.14 -5.27
CA ALA A 325 -12.24 20.90 -6.70
C ALA A 325 -10.84 21.25 -7.18
N TYR A 326 -10.28 20.40 -8.05
CA TYR A 326 -8.95 20.52 -8.63
C TYR A 326 -9.05 20.56 -10.16
N SER A 327 -8.09 21.23 -10.80
CA SER A 327 -8.08 21.38 -12.26
C SER A 327 -7.91 20.05 -12.99
N SER A 328 -7.29 19.06 -12.34
CA SER A 328 -7.05 17.73 -12.84
C SER A 328 -7.01 16.70 -11.69
N PHE A 329 -7.03 15.40 -12.00
CA PHE A 329 -6.76 14.34 -11.02
C PHE A 329 -5.29 14.37 -10.56
N THR A 330 -4.35 14.67 -11.46
CA THR A 330 -2.93 14.84 -11.08
C THR A 330 -2.74 15.97 -10.07
N ASP A 331 -3.46 17.08 -10.23
CA ASP A 331 -3.46 18.20 -9.29
C ASP A 331 -3.95 17.78 -7.91
N LEU A 332 -5.00 16.95 -7.85
CA LEU A 332 -5.47 16.37 -6.59
C LEU A 332 -4.35 15.57 -5.91
N ILE A 333 -3.56 14.78 -6.66
CA ILE A 333 -2.44 14.02 -6.11
C ILE A 333 -1.35 14.96 -5.58
N VAL A 334 -0.97 15.99 -6.33
CA VAL A 334 0.03 16.99 -5.89
C VAL A 334 -0.43 17.75 -4.64
N HIS A 335 -1.72 18.10 -4.55
CA HIS A 335 -2.28 18.74 -3.35
C HIS A 335 -2.37 17.79 -2.17
N SER A 336 -2.62 16.52 -2.41
CA SER A 336 -2.59 15.49 -1.38
C SER A 336 -1.15 15.31 -0.86
N ALA A 337 -0.16 15.30 -1.75
CA ALA A 337 1.28 15.22 -1.45
C ALA A 337 1.69 16.33 -0.48
N TYR A 338 1.20 17.54 -0.71
CA TYR A 338 1.38 18.65 0.20
C TYR A 338 0.80 18.42 1.60
N ARG A 339 -0.40 17.83 1.73
CA ARG A 339 -1.09 17.70 3.03
C ARG A 339 -0.45 16.66 3.93
N ASP A 340 0.04 15.57 3.35
CA ASP A 340 0.61 14.44 4.08
C ASP A 340 1.90 14.80 4.83
N ARG A 341 2.50 15.96 4.55
CA ARG A 341 3.66 16.50 5.29
C ARG A 341 3.44 16.55 6.81
N HIS A 342 2.18 16.69 7.26
CA HIS A 342 1.86 16.81 8.67
C HIS A 342 1.97 15.49 9.43
N ASP A 343 2.03 14.35 8.72
CA ASP A 343 2.10 13.03 9.34
C ASP A 343 3.53 12.61 9.69
N GLY A 344 4.54 13.46 9.44
CA GLY A 344 5.94 13.23 9.80
C GLY A 344 6.63 12.09 9.03
N ARG A 345 5.92 11.41 8.13
CA ARG A 345 6.45 10.33 7.29
C ARG A 345 7.32 10.84 6.15
N VAL A 346 7.10 12.08 5.73
CA VAL A 346 7.84 12.73 4.66
C VAL A 346 8.61 13.92 5.22
N MET A 347 9.94 13.88 5.11
CA MET A 347 10.80 15.00 5.50
C MET A 347 10.78 16.08 4.42
N ILE A 348 9.76 16.94 4.46
CA ILE A 348 9.69 18.15 3.64
C ILE A 348 10.06 19.35 4.52
N ASN A 349 11.14 20.04 4.15
CA ASN A 349 11.59 21.22 4.87
C ASN A 349 10.88 22.47 4.33
N LEU A 350 10.38 23.29 5.24
CA LEU A 350 9.77 24.59 4.93
C LEU A 350 10.83 25.68 5.03
N LEU A 351 11.00 26.47 3.96
CA LEU A 351 11.68 27.75 4.01
C LEU A 351 10.63 28.86 3.92
N ASP A 352 10.76 29.83 4.81
CA ASP A 352 9.97 31.05 4.78
C ASP A 352 10.40 31.93 3.58
N GLY A 353 9.44 32.65 3.00
CA GLY A 353 9.64 33.47 1.80
C GLY A 353 10.61 34.62 2.03
N ASP A 354 10.60 35.18 3.24
CA ASP A 354 11.47 36.28 3.67
C ASP A 354 12.97 35.93 3.63
N VAL A 355 13.30 34.64 3.81
CA VAL A 355 14.66 34.11 3.72
C VAL A 355 15.17 34.09 2.27
N LEU A 356 14.25 34.01 1.30
CA LEU A 356 14.59 33.76 -0.11
C LEU A 356 14.55 35.00 -0.98
N MET A 357 13.59 35.88 -0.75
CA MET A 357 13.32 37.03 -1.61
C MET A 357 12.71 38.21 -0.84
N THR A 358 12.70 39.39 -1.47
CA THR A 358 12.02 40.57 -0.90
C THR A 358 10.51 40.43 -1.05
N ARG A 359 9.75 41.06 -0.16
CA ARG A 359 8.27 41.05 -0.21
C ARG A 359 7.70 41.52 -1.56
N GLY A 360 8.32 42.51 -2.21
CA GLY A 360 7.90 42.96 -3.53
C GLY A 360 8.10 41.90 -4.61
N ALA A 361 9.21 41.14 -4.57
CA ALA A 361 9.43 40.03 -5.48
C ALA A 361 8.48 38.87 -5.22
N GLU A 362 8.15 38.63 -3.95
CA GLU A 362 7.15 37.65 -3.53
C GLU A 362 5.76 38.01 -4.11
N GLU A 363 5.28 39.24 -3.91
CA GLU A 363 3.99 39.72 -4.42
C GLU A 363 3.92 39.65 -5.96
N GLN A 364 5.00 40.01 -6.68
CA GLN A 364 5.08 39.91 -8.14
C GLN A 364 5.04 38.45 -8.62
N LEU A 365 5.80 37.56 -7.98
CA LEU A 365 5.75 36.13 -8.26
C LEU A 365 4.34 35.58 -8.00
N ALA A 366 3.63 36.08 -6.98
CA ALA A 366 2.27 35.64 -6.62
C ALA A 366 1.28 36.01 -7.70
N ALA A 367 1.38 37.24 -8.20
CA ALA A 367 0.55 37.72 -9.29
C ALA A 367 0.76 36.88 -10.55
N GLU A 368 2.01 36.56 -10.91
CA GLU A 368 2.31 35.70 -12.07
C GLU A 368 1.80 34.27 -11.89
N VAL A 369 2.11 33.63 -10.75
CA VAL A 369 1.68 32.25 -10.48
C VAL A 369 0.16 32.18 -10.31
N GLY A 370 -0.47 33.21 -9.75
CA GLY A 370 -1.92 33.31 -9.54
C GLY A 370 -2.72 33.67 -10.79
N ALA A 371 -2.06 34.04 -11.89
CA ALA A 371 -2.71 34.27 -13.18
C ALA A 371 -3.49 33.01 -13.65
N PRO A 372 -4.46 33.16 -14.57
CA PRO A 372 -5.36 32.08 -14.98
C PRO A 372 -4.65 30.75 -15.30
N PRO A 373 -5.33 29.62 -15.09
CA PRO A 373 -4.70 28.31 -15.06
C PRO A 373 -4.23 27.90 -16.47
N SER A 374 -2.94 28.11 -16.72
CA SER A 374 -2.19 27.24 -17.63
C SER A 374 -1.66 26.05 -16.80
N PRO A 375 -1.72 24.81 -17.32
CA PRO A 375 -1.17 23.62 -16.65
C PRO A 375 0.36 23.71 -16.46
N THR A 376 1.01 24.60 -17.21
CA THR A 376 2.42 24.93 -17.03
C THR A 376 2.61 26.42 -16.81
N TRP A 377 3.57 26.79 -15.96
CA TRP A 377 4.04 28.15 -15.77
C TRP A 377 5.53 28.18 -16.07
N ARG A 378 5.94 28.85 -17.16
CA ARG A 378 7.35 28.92 -17.62
C ARG A 378 8.02 27.53 -17.74
N GLY A 379 7.25 26.51 -18.13
CA GLY A 379 7.72 25.12 -18.24
C GLY A 379 7.65 24.32 -16.94
N TYR A 380 7.32 24.94 -15.80
CA TYR A 380 7.07 24.26 -14.52
C TYR A 380 5.63 23.76 -14.44
N HIS A 381 5.43 22.60 -13.83
CA HIS A 381 4.09 22.05 -13.61
C HIS A 381 3.34 22.87 -12.53
N LYS A 382 2.11 23.28 -12.85
CA LYS A 382 1.26 24.10 -11.98
C LYS A 382 -0.02 23.34 -11.63
N ALA A 383 -0.19 23.02 -10.35
CA ALA A 383 -1.36 22.34 -9.81
C ALA A 383 -2.25 23.33 -9.04
N ALA A 384 -3.51 23.49 -9.47
CA ALA A 384 -4.42 24.51 -8.96
C ALA A 384 -5.69 23.91 -8.31
N GLU A 385 -6.02 24.43 -7.12
CA GLU A 385 -7.33 24.26 -6.48
C GLU A 385 -8.29 25.31 -7.06
N ILE A 386 -9.46 24.89 -7.57
CA ILE A 386 -10.39 25.75 -8.33
C ILE A 386 -11.20 26.68 -7.41
N GLU A 387 -11.37 26.34 -6.12
CA GLU A 387 -12.27 27.03 -5.20
C GLU A 387 -11.73 28.37 -4.64
N GLU A 388 -12.56 29.07 -3.85
CA GLU A 388 -12.36 30.46 -3.36
C GLU A 388 -10.98 30.69 -2.70
N ARG A 389 -10.46 29.69 -1.99
CA ARG A 389 -9.08 29.72 -1.47
C ARG A 389 -8.15 29.10 -2.50
N LYS A 390 -7.89 29.86 -3.58
CA LYS A 390 -6.99 29.48 -4.67
C LYS A 390 -5.59 29.20 -4.15
N LYS A 391 -5.35 27.94 -3.83
CA LYS A 391 -4.02 27.43 -3.52
C LYS A 391 -3.44 26.85 -4.80
N THR A 392 -2.28 27.38 -5.18
CA THR A 392 -1.52 26.90 -6.34
C THR A 392 -0.22 26.27 -5.84
N ILE A 393 0.09 25.08 -6.33
CA ILE A 393 1.38 24.44 -6.12
C ILE A 393 2.15 24.49 -7.44
N VAL A 394 3.40 24.92 -7.41
CA VAL A 394 4.29 24.95 -8.58
C VAL A 394 5.48 24.06 -8.32
N ILE A 395 5.68 23.02 -9.12
CA ILE A 395 6.81 22.09 -9.01
C ILE A 395 8.00 22.69 -9.77
N LEU A 396 9.04 23.09 -9.05
CA LEU A 396 10.25 23.69 -9.63
C LEU A 396 11.32 22.64 -9.98
N CYS A 397 11.37 21.56 -9.22
CA CYS A 397 12.34 20.48 -9.36
C CYS A 397 11.77 19.19 -8.77
N GLY A 398 12.23 18.05 -9.26
CA GLY A 398 11.87 16.72 -8.76
C GLY A 398 11.00 15.92 -9.71
N ASP A 399 10.52 16.52 -10.80
CA ASP A 399 9.66 15.88 -11.80
C ASP A 399 10.45 15.17 -12.91
N LYS A 400 11.79 15.19 -12.86
CA LYS A 400 12.66 14.51 -13.82
C LYS A 400 13.41 13.35 -13.19
N SER A 401 13.79 12.38 -14.01
CA SER A 401 14.56 11.20 -13.58
C SER A 401 15.96 11.51 -13.07
N ILE A 402 16.55 12.62 -13.52
CA ILE A 402 17.87 13.10 -13.09
C ILE A 402 17.83 13.84 -11.76
N ASP A 403 16.64 14.25 -11.30
CA ASP A 403 16.51 14.99 -10.06
C ASP A 403 16.65 14.02 -8.87
N ASP A 404 17.47 14.41 -7.90
CA ASP A 404 17.73 13.68 -6.65
C ASP A 404 17.00 14.29 -5.45
N PHE A 405 16.28 15.40 -5.64
CA PHE A 405 15.45 16.08 -4.66
C PHE A 405 14.29 16.80 -5.35
N ALA A 406 13.26 17.17 -4.57
CA ALA A 406 12.11 17.92 -5.04
C ALA A 406 12.11 19.32 -4.44
N VAL A 407 11.68 20.30 -5.23
CA VAL A 407 11.37 21.66 -4.78
C VAL A 407 10.03 22.07 -5.36
N TYR A 408 9.14 22.56 -4.51
CA TYR A 408 7.89 23.15 -4.97
C TYR A 408 7.48 24.36 -4.13
N LEU A 409 6.77 25.27 -4.77
CA LEU A 409 6.21 26.47 -4.17
C LEU A 409 4.74 26.24 -3.86
N THR A 410 4.25 26.83 -2.77
CA THR A 410 2.82 26.99 -2.54
C THR A 410 2.47 28.47 -2.50
N VAL A 411 1.49 28.86 -3.31
CA VAL A 411 0.97 30.22 -3.40
C VAL A 411 -0.47 30.25 -2.92
N TYR A 412 -0.77 31.12 -1.97
CA TYR A 412 -2.13 31.36 -1.47
C TYR A 412 -2.61 32.73 -1.95
N GLY A 413 -3.53 32.73 -2.92
CA GLY A 413 -4.02 33.99 -3.49
C GLY A 413 -2.86 34.84 -4.03
N SER A 414 -2.65 36.03 -3.45
CA SER A 414 -1.66 37.00 -3.93
C SER A 414 -0.53 37.31 -2.94
N THR A 415 -0.44 36.65 -1.78
CA THR A 415 0.38 37.20 -0.66
C THR A 415 1.19 36.21 0.17
N CYS A 416 1.06 34.89 0.00
CA CYS A 416 1.80 33.96 0.84
C CYS A 416 2.50 32.88 0.02
N PHE A 417 3.82 32.83 0.21
CA PHE A 417 4.70 31.81 -0.33
C PHE A 417 5.24 30.90 0.76
N SER A 418 5.25 29.62 0.46
CA SER A 418 6.01 28.65 1.23
C SER A 418 6.82 27.82 0.24
N VAL A 419 8.12 27.69 0.51
CA VAL A 419 9.01 26.87 -0.30
C VAL A 419 9.27 25.57 0.42
N PHE A 420 9.05 24.48 -0.31
CA PHE A 420 9.21 23.13 0.20
C PHE A 420 10.36 22.45 -0.53
N THR A 421 11.21 21.76 0.23
CA THR A 421 12.33 21.02 -0.35
C THR A 421 12.59 19.69 0.36
N THR A 422 13.01 18.69 -0.41
CA THR A 422 13.59 17.44 0.10
C THR A 422 15.12 17.41 0.03
N GLU A 423 15.75 18.55 -0.28
CA GLU A 423 17.20 18.70 -0.17
C GLU A 423 17.67 18.37 1.26
N ARG A 424 18.71 17.54 1.37
CA ARG A 424 19.31 17.23 2.67
C ARG A 424 19.96 18.48 3.26
N SER A 425 19.74 18.71 4.54
CA SER A 425 20.30 19.89 5.22
C SER A 425 21.84 19.87 5.20
N ALA A 426 22.43 21.00 4.87
CA ALA A 426 23.88 21.19 4.93
C ALA A 426 24.34 21.23 6.40
N ARG A 427 25.22 20.28 6.76
CA ARG A 427 25.72 20.14 8.13
C ARG A 427 26.40 21.44 8.61
N GLY A 428 26.00 21.91 9.79
CA GLY A 428 26.58 23.10 10.44
C GLY A 428 26.16 24.44 9.85
N LYS A 429 25.18 24.47 8.93
CA LYS A 429 24.60 25.71 8.38
C LYS A 429 23.31 26.08 9.11
N ARG A 430 22.81 27.31 8.88
CA ARG A 430 21.55 27.83 9.43
C ARG A 430 20.83 28.68 8.38
N GLY A 431 19.51 28.84 8.52
CA GLY A 431 18.68 29.64 7.61
C GLY A 431 18.77 29.16 6.16
N ALA A 432 18.84 30.08 5.20
CA ALA A 432 18.97 29.78 3.77
C ALA A 432 20.13 28.82 3.46
N ALA A 433 21.24 28.94 4.19
CA ALA A 433 22.44 28.13 3.94
C ALA A 433 22.23 26.64 4.28
N LEU A 434 21.11 26.26 4.89
CA LEU A 434 20.74 24.85 5.10
C LEU A 434 20.43 24.13 3.79
N TYR A 435 19.90 24.82 2.78
CA TYR A 435 19.40 24.23 1.53
C TYR A 435 19.94 25.01 0.30
N PRO A 436 21.26 25.00 0.08
CA PRO A 436 21.90 25.86 -0.91
C PRO A 436 21.39 25.63 -2.35
N ARG A 437 21.06 24.40 -2.74
CA ARG A 437 20.56 24.10 -4.09
C ARG A 437 19.15 24.65 -4.28
N THR A 438 18.29 24.49 -3.26
CA THR A 438 16.93 25.03 -3.23
C THR A 438 16.95 26.54 -3.33
N VAL A 439 17.79 27.21 -2.53
CA VAL A 439 17.94 28.68 -2.55
C VAL A 439 18.41 29.16 -3.93
N ALA A 440 19.41 28.49 -4.51
CA ALA A 440 19.92 28.84 -5.84
C ALA A 440 18.83 28.69 -6.92
N LEU A 441 18.08 27.59 -6.89
CA LEU A 441 16.99 27.32 -7.82
C LEU A 441 15.89 28.39 -7.72
N VAL A 442 15.40 28.66 -6.51
CA VAL A 442 14.32 29.65 -6.30
C VAL A 442 14.77 31.05 -6.70
N ARG A 443 16.00 31.45 -6.37
CA ARG A 443 16.54 32.75 -6.80
C ARG A 443 16.68 32.87 -8.31
N GLY A 444 17.04 31.78 -8.99
CA GLY A 444 17.05 31.71 -10.46
C GLY A 444 15.65 31.98 -11.02
N VAL A 445 14.64 31.25 -10.54
CA VAL A 445 13.24 31.42 -10.94
C VAL A 445 12.73 32.83 -10.68
N VAL A 446 12.98 33.39 -9.49
CA VAL A 446 12.59 34.76 -9.14
C VAL A 446 13.27 35.76 -10.06
N LYS A 447 14.57 35.61 -10.33
CA LYS A 447 15.29 36.49 -11.24
C LYS A 447 14.70 36.45 -12.65
N ASP A 448 14.35 35.27 -13.15
CA ASP A 448 13.75 35.11 -14.49
C ASP A 448 12.36 35.75 -14.57
N VAL A 449 11.61 35.76 -13.47
CA VAL A 449 10.31 36.42 -13.34
C VAL A 449 10.45 37.94 -13.29
N LEU A 450 11.41 38.46 -12.51
CA LEU A 450 11.61 39.91 -12.36
C LEU A 450 12.18 40.59 -13.62
N ASN A 451 12.82 39.83 -14.52
CA ASN A 451 13.42 40.35 -15.74
C ASN A 451 12.53 40.21 -16.99
N ALA A 452 11.38 39.56 -16.85
CA ALA A 452 10.38 39.42 -17.93
C ALA A 452 9.41 40.59 -17.92
#